data_AF-A0A6A4WLG3-F1
#
_entry.id   AF-A0A6A4WLG3-F1
#
_cell.length_a   1.000
_cell.length_b   1.000
_cell.length_c   1.000
_cell.angle_alpha   90.00
_cell.angle_beta   90.00
_cell.angle_gamma   90.00
#
_symmetry.space_group_name_H-M   'P 1'
#
loop_
_entity.id
_entity.type
_entity.pdbx_description
1 polymer ?
#
loop_
_entity_poly.entity_id
_entity_poly.type
_entity_poly.pdbx_seq_one_letter_code
_entity_poly.pdbx_strand_id
1 'polypeptide(L)'
;MKEGCPVGPGFTLSKVYTLTPLLAHNKDKYGLALDGQLKCEDTNLASSTIISETVPKESLGIIVKYKVKVRLILGGLAGELSAELPFTLMHPKPEEEEVTKPAASPRAESPSEEPADANLIQLEDTGTAGAGDHDDDLIFEDFARLRLKAGETEA
;
A
#
# COMPACT_ATOMS: atom_id res chain seq x y z
N MET A 1 -15.51 6.57 32.55
CA MET A 1 -16.59 7.10 31.69
C MET A 1 -15.93 7.81 30.50
N LYS A 2 -16.43 7.66 29.27
CA LYS A 2 -15.92 8.47 28.14
C LYS A 2 -16.34 9.92 28.36
N GLU A 3 -15.42 10.86 28.22
CA GLU A 3 -15.70 12.29 28.30
C GLU A 3 -16.94 12.67 27.45
N GLY A 4 -17.90 13.34 28.08
CA GLY A 4 -19.09 13.88 27.43
C GLY A 4 -20.29 12.94 27.34
N CYS A 5 -20.20 11.71 27.87
CA CYS A 5 -21.34 10.77 27.91
C CYS A 5 -21.77 10.45 29.36
N PRO A 6 -23.10 10.32 29.62
CA PRO A 6 -24.21 10.44 28.67
C PRO A 6 -24.52 11.89 28.29
N VAL A 7 -25.04 12.09 27.07
CA VAL A 7 -25.54 13.41 26.62
C VAL A 7 -26.93 13.60 27.20
N GLY A 8 -27.12 14.64 28.02
CA GLY A 8 -28.40 14.94 28.67
C GLY A 8 -29.48 15.38 27.67
N PRO A 9 -30.78 15.23 28.01
CA PRO A 9 -31.87 15.74 27.18
C PRO A 9 -31.72 17.24 26.90
N GLY A 10 -31.89 17.66 25.65
CA GLY A 10 -31.75 19.07 25.23
C GLY A 10 -30.31 19.56 25.07
N PHE A 11 -29.30 18.73 25.35
CA PHE A 11 -27.89 19.05 25.12
C PHE A 11 -27.39 18.50 23.78
N THR A 12 -26.37 19.15 23.22
CA THR A 12 -25.67 18.71 22.00
C THR A 12 -24.21 18.41 22.35
N LEU A 13 -23.66 17.32 21.82
CA LEU A 13 -22.25 16.96 21.93
C LEU A 13 -21.62 16.98 20.53
N SER A 14 -20.52 17.71 20.37
CA SER A 14 -19.67 17.66 19.18
C SER A 14 -18.28 17.16 19.59
N LYS A 15 -17.86 16.03 19.03
CA LYS A 15 -16.56 15.40 19.35
C LYS A 15 -15.97 14.75 18.11
N VAL A 16 -14.69 15.03 17.86
CA VAL A 16 -13.91 14.39 16.80
C VAL A 16 -13.26 13.12 17.34
N TYR A 17 -13.37 12.03 16.59
CA TYR A 17 -12.72 10.77 16.88
C TYR A 17 -11.76 10.43 15.74
N THR A 18 -10.56 9.98 16.07
CA THR A 18 -9.56 9.52 15.12
C THR A 18 -9.41 8.02 15.23
N LEU A 19 -9.45 7.32 14.09
CA LEU A 19 -9.28 5.87 13.99
C LEU A 19 -8.23 5.57 12.92
N THR A 20 -7.32 4.65 13.21
CA THR A 20 -6.29 4.20 12.26
C THR A 20 -6.44 2.69 12.03
N PRO A 21 -6.94 2.26 10.86
CA PRO A 21 -7.17 0.84 10.57
C PRO A 21 -5.84 0.14 10.28
N LEU A 22 -5.20 -0.44 11.32
CA LEU A 22 -3.92 -1.13 11.22
C LEU A 22 -4.06 -2.64 11.45
N LEU A 23 -3.36 -3.46 10.66
CA LEU A 23 -3.29 -4.91 10.89
C LEU A 23 -2.69 -5.23 12.27
N ALA A 24 -1.72 -4.43 12.74
CA ALA A 24 -1.08 -4.61 14.05
C ALA A 24 -2.08 -4.76 15.22
N HIS A 25 -3.23 -4.05 15.17
CA HIS A 25 -4.28 -4.10 16.20
C HIS A 25 -5.36 -5.17 15.94
N ASN A 26 -5.16 -6.04 14.95
CA ASN A 26 -6.16 -6.99 14.49
C ASN A 26 -5.57 -8.38 14.18
N LYS A 27 -4.33 -8.67 14.57
CA LYS A 27 -3.63 -9.93 14.26
C LYS A 27 -4.29 -11.17 14.90
N ASP A 28 -5.03 -10.96 15.98
CA ASP A 28 -5.81 -11.96 16.72
C ASP A 28 -7.14 -12.32 16.04
N LYS A 29 -7.58 -11.52 15.05
CA LYS A 29 -8.87 -11.69 14.38
C LYS A 29 -8.74 -12.56 13.14
N TYR A 30 -9.66 -13.51 13.02
CA TYR A 30 -9.77 -14.38 11.85
C TYR A 30 -10.68 -13.79 10.78
N GLY A 31 -10.48 -14.20 9.53
CA GLY A 31 -11.36 -13.84 8.40
C GLY A 31 -11.18 -12.40 7.89
N LEU A 32 -10.09 -11.73 8.23
CA LEU A 32 -9.73 -10.44 7.65
C LEU A 32 -9.09 -10.61 6.28
N ALA A 33 -9.49 -9.76 5.33
CA ALA A 33 -8.81 -9.66 4.04
C ALA A 33 -7.47 -8.93 4.23
N LEU A 34 -6.38 -9.61 3.84
CA LEU A 34 -5.01 -9.10 3.87
C LEU A 34 -4.45 -9.09 2.44
N ASP A 35 -3.45 -8.26 2.18
CA ASP A 35 -2.72 -8.23 0.90
C ASP A 35 -1.56 -9.25 0.82
N GLY A 36 -1.35 -10.01 1.90
CA GLY A 36 -0.28 -10.98 2.03
C GLY A 36 -0.58 -12.05 3.08
N GLN A 37 0.45 -12.79 3.47
CA GLN A 37 0.33 -13.82 4.50
C GLN A 37 0.47 -13.18 5.88
N LEU A 38 -0.41 -13.54 6.83
CA LEU A 38 -0.39 -12.99 8.21
C LEU A 38 0.98 -13.07 8.91
N LYS A 39 1.84 -14.01 8.52
CA LYS A 39 3.18 -14.22 9.10
C LYS A 39 4.28 -13.37 8.45
N CYS A 40 4.01 -12.65 7.37
CA CYS A 40 4.98 -11.78 6.71
C CYS A 40 4.94 -10.39 7.32
N GLU A 41 6.11 -9.78 7.50
CA GLU A 41 6.26 -8.48 8.17
C GLU A 41 5.63 -7.32 7.38
N ASP A 42 5.69 -7.41 6.05
CA ASP A 42 5.20 -6.44 5.09
C ASP A 42 3.68 -6.51 4.82
N THR A 43 2.99 -7.46 5.46
CA THR A 43 1.56 -7.68 5.21
C THR A 43 0.69 -6.66 5.92
N ASN A 44 -0.32 -6.14 5.21
CA ASN A 44 -1.29 -5.17 5.70
C ASN A 44 -2.73 -5.67 5.52
N LEU A 45 -3.69 -4.83 5.95
CA LEU A 45 -5.08 -5.00 5.55
C LEU A 45 -5.19 -4.83 4.02
N ALA A 46 -6.02 -5.64 3.37
CA ALA A 46 -6.22 -5.53 1.94
C ALA A 46 -6.75 -4.14 1.55
N SER A 47 -6.30 -3.61 0.42
CA SER A 47 -6.86 -2.37 -0.13
C SER A 47 -8.32 -2.57 -0.56
N SER A 48 -9.07 -1.46 -0.65
CA SER A 48 -10.46 -1.49 -1.13
C SER A 48 -10.51 -1.89 -2.60
N THR A 49 -11.45 -2.78 -2.95
CA THR A 49 -11.64 -3.20 -4.33
C THR A 49 -12.33 -2.09 -5.12
N ILE A 50 -11.65 -1.59 -6.16
CA ILE A 50 -12.23 -0.64 -7.12
C ILE A 50 -13.02 -1.44 -8.15
N ILE A 51 -14.32 -1.13 -8.27
CA ILE A 51 -15.21 -1.79 -9.20
C ILE A 51 -15.43 -0.83 -10.37
N SER A 52 -14.87 -1.17 -11.54
CA SER A 52 -15.17 -0.50 -12.81
C SER A 52 -16.48 -1.03 -13.38
N GLU A 53 -17.22 -0.20 -14.12
CA GLU A 53 -18.43 -0.63 -14.85
C GLU A 53 -18.14 -1.71 -15.90
N THR A 54 -16.90 -1.77 -16.37
CA THR A 54 -16.45 -2.71 -17.41
C THR A 54 -16.11 -4.11 -16.90
N VAL A 55 -15.92 -4.27 -15.58
CA VAL A 55 -15.51 -5.55 -15.00
C VAL A 55 -16.63 -6.07 -14.09
N PRO A 56 -17.25 -7.22 -14.42
CA PRO A 56 -18.25 -7.83 -13.56
C PRO A 56 -17.67 -8.12 -12.17
N LYS A 57 -18.43 -7.79 -11.13
CA LYS A 57 -18.02 -7.99 -9.72
C LYS A 57 -17.65 -9.45 -9.43
N GLU A 58 -18.34 -10.38 -10.08
CA GLU A 58 -18.14 -11.83 -9.94
C GLU A 58 -16.76 -12.29 -10.41
N SER A 59 -16.10 -11.52 -11.28
CA SER A 59 -14.77 -11.84 -11.80
C SER A 59 -13.63 -11.39 -10.88
N LEU A 60 -13.91 -10.61 -9.84
CA LEU A 60 -12.88 -9.99 -8.98
C LEU A 60 -12.45 -10.88 -7.78
N GLY A 61 -13.10 -12.04 -7.60
CA GLY A 61 -12.83 -12.90 -6.45
C GLY A 61 -13.30 -12.27 -5.14
N ILE A 62 -12.36 -11.83 -4.30
CA ILE A 62 -12.67 -11.23 -2.99
C ILE A 62 -12.87 -9.72 -3.15
N ILE A 63 -14.06 -9.23 -2.79
CA ILE A 63 -14.39 -7.81 -2.79
C ILE A 63 -14.23 -7.25 -1.37
N VAL A 64 -13.30 -6.32 -1.20
CA VAL A 64 -12.99 -5.68 0.08
C VAL A 64 -13.57 -4.27 0.11
N LYS A 65 -14.33 -3.94 1.15
CA LYS A 65 -14.92 -2.61 1.37
C LYS A 65 -14.80 -2.22 2.83
N TYR A 66 -14.52 -0.95 3.08
CA TYR A 66 -14.43 -0.40 4.42
C TYR A 66 -15.53 0.63 4.69
N LYS A 67 -15.95 0.69 5.95
CA LYS A 67 -16.88 1.70 6.46
C LYS A 67 -16.54 2.05 7.90
N VAL A 68 -16.73 3.31 8.25
CA VAL A 68 -16.78 3.75 9.65
C VAL A 68 -18.23 3.64 10.10
N LYS A 69 -18.46 3.00 11.26
CA LYS A 69 -19.78 2.91 11.88
C LYS A 69 -19.80 3.63 13.20
N VAL A 70 -20.69 4.61 13.34
CA VAL A 70 -20.95 5.31 14.59
C VAL A 70 -22.22 4.73 15.21
N ARG A 71 -22.13 4.25 16.45
CA ARG A 71 -23.25 3.69 17.21
C ARG A 71 -23.54 4.58 18.41
N LEU A 72 -24.79 5.02 18.53
CA LEU A 72 -25.30 5.79 19.65
C LEU A 72 -26.24 4.89 20.47
N ILE A 73 -25.89 4.66 21.74
CA ILE A 73 -26.66 3.84 22.67
C ILE A 73 -27.59 4.76 23.46
N LEU A 74 -28.92 4.63 23.26
CA LEU A 74 -29.93 5.60 23.70
C LEU A 74 -30.55 5.27 25.09
N GLY A 75 -29.84 4.55 25.95
CA GLY A 75 -30.34 4.14 27.27
C GLY A 75 -31.35 2.98 27.22
N GLY A 76 -31.90 2.62 28.39
CA GLY A 76 -32.54 1.31 28.61
C GLY A 76 -33.82 0.99 27.82
N LEU A 77 -34.46 1.98 27.19
CA LEU A 77 -35.73 1.78 26.46
C LEU A 77 -35.68 2.18 24.97
N ALA A 78 -34.72 3.01 24.56
CA ALA A 78 -34.69 3.58 23.21
C ALA A 78 -33.70 2.87 22.26
N GLY A 79 -33.05 1.80 22.72
CA GLY A 79 -32.21 0.94 21.88
C GLY A 79 -30.93 1.63 21.38
N GLU A 80 -30.61 1.41 20.11
CA GLU A 80 -29.41 1.93 19.46
C GLU A 80 -29.75 2.61 18.13
N LEU A 81 -29.09 3.74 17.86
CA LEU A 81 -29.04 4.37 16.55
C LEU A 81 -27.65 4.16 15.94
N SER A 82 -27.57 3.88 14.63
CA SER A 82 -26.26 3.77 13.96
C SER A 82 -26.22 4.52 12.64
N ALA A 83 -25.07 5.13 12.34
CA ALA A 83 -24.75 5.73 11.06
C ALA A 83 -23.49 5.08 10.49
N GLU A 84 -23.42 4.94 9.16
CA GLU A 84 -22.30 4.32 8.47
C GLU A 84 -21.78 5.23 7.36
N LEU A 85 -20.46 5.35 7.25
CA LEU A 85 -19.78 6.14 6.22
C LEU A 85 -18.75 5.26 5.49
N PRO A 86 -18.95 4.95 4.20
CA PRO A 86 -17.98 4.18 3.42
C PRO A 86 -16.72 5.02 3.13
N PHE A 87 -15.56 4.36 3.02
CA PHE A 87 -14.31 4.99 2.61
C PHE A 87 -13.41 4.00 1.85
N THR A 88 -12.42 4.55 1.13
CA THR A 88 -11.43 3.78 0.37
C THR A 88 -10.12 3.73 1.15
N LEU A 89 -9.66 2.52 1.49
CA LEU A 89 -8.33 2.25 2.04
C LEU A 89 -7.42 1.81 0.89
N MET A 90 -6.26 2.44 0.73
CA MET A 90 -5.26 2.12 -0.30
C MET A 90 -3.85 2.20 0.27
N HIS A 91 -2.87 1.67 -0.47
CA HIS A 91 -1.46 1.89 -0.18
C HIS A 91 -1.08 3.38 -0.31
N PRO A 92 -0.03 3.81 0.40
CA PRO A 92 0.57 5.12 0.18
C PRO A 92 0.96 5.32 -1.29
N LYS A 93 0.98 6.57 -1.74
CA LYS A 93 1.49 6.90 -3.07
C LYS A 93 2.99 6.51 -3.12
N PRO A 94 3.45 5.79 -4.16
CA PRO A 94 4.86 5.54 -4.37
C PRO A 94 5.65 6.85 -4.45
N GLU A 95 6.93 6.81 -4.09
CA GLU A 95 7.84 7.95 -4.28
C GLU A 95 8.02 8.21 -5.79
N GLU A 96 8.01 9.48 -6.20
CA GLU A 96 8.25 9.83 -7.60
C GLU A 96 9.76 9.71 -7.88
N GLU A 97 10.17 8.75 -8.71
CA GLU A 97 11.56 8.66 -9.16
C GLU A 97 11.90 9.89 -9.99
N GLU A 98 12.87 10.68 -9.54
CA GLU A 98 13.45 11.75 -10.37
C GLU A 98 14.20 11.10 -11.53
N VAL A 99 13.53 11.02 -12.69
CA VAL A 99 14.18 10.61 -13.93
C VAL A 99 15.25 11.64 -14.28
N THR A 100 16.49 11.37 -13.87
CA THR A 100 17.67 12.04 -14.42
C THR A 100 17.74 11.72 -15.91
N LYS A 101 17.24 12.65 -16.73
CA LYS A 101 17.31 12.57 -18.19
C LYS A 101 18.79 12.37 -18.58
N PRO A 102 19.14 11.32 -19.34
CA PRO A 102 20.50 11.19 -19.85
C PRO A 102 20.83 12.41 -20.71
N ALA A 103 21.90 13.11 -20.39
CA ALA A 103 22.39 14.23 -21.17
C ALA A 103 22.76 13.72 -22.58
N ALA A 104 22.01 14.16 -23.59
CA ALA A 104 22.31 13.87 -24.98
C ALA A 104 23.69 14.46 -25.33
N SER A 105 24.69 13.59 -25.55
CA SER A 105 25.96 13.98 -26.14
C SER A 105 25.78 14.24 -27.64
N PRO A 106 26.24 15.36 -28.21
CA PRO A 106 26.14 15.61 -29.65
C PRO A 106 27.21 14.79 -30.37
N ARG A 107 26.83 13.68 -31.01
CA ARG A 107 27.73 12.94 -31.91
C ARG A 107 27.48 13.42 -33.34
N ALA A 108 28.51 14.02 -33.92
CA ALA A 108 28.55 14.47 -35.31
C ALA A 108 28.38 13.32 -36.30
N GLU A 109 27.72 13.63 -37.41
CA GLU A 109 27.30 12.75 -38.50
C GLU A 109 28.47 12.23 -39.36
N SER A 110 28.41 10.96 -39.77
CA SER A 110 28.96 10.48 -41.05
C SER A 110 28.24 9.19 -41.49
N PRO A 111 27.81 9.05 -42.76
CA PRO A 111 27.02 7.92 -43.23
C PRO A 111 27.88 6.83 -43.90
N SER A 112 27.61 5.55 -43.61
CA SER A 112 27.94 4.43 -44.51
C SER A 112 27.10 3.19 -44.17
N GLU A 113 26.60 2.54 -45.22
CA GLU A 113 25.53 1.53 -45.29
C GLU A 113 25.95 0.09 -44.86
N GLU A 114 25.05 -0.60 -44.11
CA GLU A 114 24.67 -2.06 -44.04
C GLU A 114 25.72 -3.21 -43.96
N PRO A 115 25.40 -4.44 -43.47
CA PRO A 115 24.15 -4.95 -42.85
C PRO A 115 24.33 -5.60 -41.45
N ALA A 116 23.20 -5.97 -40.85
CA ALA A 116 23.06 -6.58 -39.53
C ALA A 116 23.75 -7.94 -39.35
N ASP A 117 24.59 -8.05 -38.31
CA ASP A 117 24.86 -9.32 -37.64
C ASP A 117 24.43 -9.21 -36.16
N ALA A 118 23.35 -9.91 -35.85
CA ALA A 118 22.77 -10.03 -34.53
C ALA A 118 23.66 -10.92 -33.65
N ASN A 119 24.59 -10.31 -32.92
CA ASN A 119 25.17 -10.84 -31.67
C ASN A 119 25.92 -9.70 -30.96
N LEU A 120 25.17 -8.82 -30.30
CA LEU A 120 25.73 -7.71 -29.52
C LEU A 120 25.66 -8.01 -28.01
N ILE A 121 26.33 -9.08 -27.58
CA ILE A 121 26.76 -9.21 -26.18
C ILE A 121 28.28 -9.07 -26.21
N GLN A 122 28.75 -7.83 -26.28
CA GLN A 122 30.15 -7.51 -26.01
C GLN A 122 30.27 -7.28 -24.50
N LEU A 123 30.81 -8.27 -23.79
CA LEU A 123 31.29 -8.06 -22.42
C LEU A 123 32.63 -7.35 -22.52
N GLU A 124 32.63 -6.04 -22.29
CA GLU A 124 33.84 -5.24 -22.12
C GLU A 124 34.37 -5.40 -20.70
N ASP A 125 35.41 -6.22 -20.56
CA ASP A 125 36.19 -6.38 -19.33
C ASP A 125 37.33 -5.33 -19.32
N THR A 126 37.16 -4.39 -18.39
CA THR A 126 38.13 -3.51 -17.74
C THR A 126 39.15 -2.70 -18.58
N GLY A 127 38.91 -1.38 -18.55
CA GLY A 127 39.90 -0.51 -17.92
C GLY A 127 40.30 0.72 -18.71
N THR A 128 39.58 1.84 -18.55
CA THR A 128 40.20 3.16 -18.44
C THR A 128 39.21 4.18 -17.89
N ALA A 129 39.67 5.03 -16.97
CA ALA A 129 38.93 6.09 -16.32
C ALA A 129 38.22 7.03 -17.31
N GLY A 130 36.91 7.20 -17.13
CA GLY A 130 36.07 8.14 -17.85
C GLY A 130 34.86 8.48 -17.00
N ALA A 131 34.75 9.74 -16.64
CA ALA A 131 33.75 10.28 -15.73
C ALA A 131 32.30 10.04 -16.16
N GLY A 132 31.47 9.68 -15.18
CA GLY A 132 30.01 9.87 -15.22
C GLY A 132 29.20 8.63 -15.57
N ASP A 133 29.44 7.51 -14.91
CA ASP A 133 28.50 6.39 -14.91
C ASP A 133 27.93 6.31 -13.49
N HIS A 134 26.62 6.46 -13.35
CA HIS A 134 25.98 6.18 -12.08
C HIS A 134 26.10 4.67 -11.89
N ASP A 135 26.96 4.25 -10.96
CA ASP A 135 27.08 2.87 -10.52
C ASP A 135 25.74 2.46 -9.87
N ASP A 136 24.74 2.12 -10.68
CA ASP A 136 23.54 1.40 -10.26
C ASP A 136 23.95 -0.05 -9.96
N ASP A 137 24.78 -0.23 -8.94
CA ASP A 137 25.23 -1.53 -8.46
C ASP A 137 24.00 -2.34 -8.06
N LEU A 138 23.70 -3.39 -8.83
CA LEU A 138 22.59 -4.29 -8.53
C LEU A 138 22.85 -5.03 -7.21
N ILE A 139 22.06 -4.69 -6.19
CA ILE A 139 22.09 -5.38 -4.90
C ILE A 139 21.21 -6.62 -5.01
N PHE A 140 21.83 -7.79 -4.85
CA PHE A 140 21.09 -9.06 -4.79
C PHE A 140 20.62 -9.34 -3.37
N GLU A 141 19.31 -9.51 -3.21
CA GLU A 141 18.66 -9.95 -1.99
C GLU A 141 17.77 -11.17 -2.25
N ASP A 142 17.39 -11.90 -1.19
CA ASP A 142 16.51 -13.06 -1.32
C ASP A 142 15.07 -12.62 -1.60
N PHE A 143 14.36 -13.35 -2.46
CA PHE A 143 12.95 -13.12 -2.74
C PHE A 143 12.05 -13.55 -1.56
N ALA A 144 12.57 -14.37 -0.64
CA ALA A 144 11.83 -14.82 0.52
C ALA A 144 11.49 -13.65 1.46
N ARG A 145 10.19 -13.39 1.65
CA ARG A 145 9.71 -12.36 2.57
C ARG A 145 10.12 -12.66 4.01
N LEU A 146 10.53 -11.62 4.73
CA LEU A 146 10.81 -11.68 6.15
C LEU A 146 9.56 -12.09 6.93
N ARG A 147 9.72 -13.14 7.73
CA ARG A 147 8.67 -13.61 8.63
C ARG A 147 8.72 -12.82 9.94
N LEU A 148 7.54 -12.46 10.44
CA LEU A 148 7.37 -11.93 11.78
C LEU A 148 7.99 -12.91 12.80
N LYS A 149 8.82 -12.38 13.69
CA LYS A 149 9.32 -13.14 14.85
C LYS A 149 8.15 -13.55 15.72
N ALA A 150 8.05 -14.84 16.05
CA ALA A 150 7.02 -15.34 16.93
C ALA A 150 7.36 -14.97 18.39
N GLY A 151 6.56 -14.10 18.99
CA GLY A 151 6.47 -13.95 20.45
C GLY A 151 7.03 -12.64 21.01
N GLU A 152 6.11 -11.73 21.36
CA GLU A 152 6.09 -10.96 22.62
C GLU A 152 4.69 -10.32 22.72
N THR A 153 3.67 -11.16 22.92
CA THR A 153 2.39 -10.72 23.49
C THR A 153 2.44 -11.08 24.97
N GLU A 154 3.06 -10.22 25.78
CA GLU A 154 2.75 -10.12 27.20
C GLU A 154 1.60 -9.12 27.34
N ALA A 155 0.41 -9.65 27.64
CA ALA A 155 -0.67 -9.03 28.43
C ALA A 155 -1.92 -9.93 28.37
#